data_AF-A0A8T3UYS3-F1
#
_entry.id   AF-A0A8T3UYS3-F1
#
_cell.length_a   1.000
_cell.length_b   1.000
_cell.length_c   1.000
_cell.angle_alpha   90.00
_cell.angle_beta   90.00
_cell.angle_gamma   90.00
#
_symmetry.space_group_name_H-M   'P 1'
#
loop_
_entity.id
_entity.type
_entity.pdbx_description
1 polymer ?
#
loop_
_entity_poly.entity_id
_entity_poly.type
_entity_poly.pdbx_seq_one_letter_code
_entity_poly.pdbx_strand_id
1 'polypeptide(L)'
;MAEELKMETKCYDANEYGYLYGLNQRIPDEEFEKVKPYMRDFRRKDFVDGIIKVTGRPEGYRCLEKDVSKVEEILGIENTLQKRQDKIKKAFADPIAKVNLKDNAYNWLNTLFKKTGTHPKQNLSRLALHSTKIYDPDDSFKKGAKDGEGVLFIYTPHGMWYIINNCGENSDTSLNNVESNSGGAIGYRLMYDDTVDTLIRIYTEENEYTGEKLY
;
A
#
# COMPACT_ATOMS: atom_id res chain seq x y z
N MET A 1 -14.63 -20.83 -6.87
CA MET A 1 -15.07 -19.96 -7.97
C MET A 1 -13.84 -19.28 -8.50
N ALA A 2 -13.58 -19.30 -9.81
CA ALA A 2 -12.45 -18.58 -10.38
C ALA A 2 -12.63 -17.06 -10.13
N GLU A 3 -11.57 -16.36 -9.78
CA GLU A 3 -11.63 -14.90 -9.66
C GLU A 3 -11.87 -14.28 -11.03
N GLU A 4 -12.66 -13.20 -11.07
CA GLU A 4 -12.84 -12.39 -12.28
C GLU A 4 -11.48 -11.84 -12.76
N LEU A 5 -11.26 -11.80 -14.08
CA LEU A 5 -10.05 -11.20 -14.65
C LEU A 5 -10.05 -9.69 -14.43
N LYS A 6 -8.96 -9.16 -13.87
CA LYS A 6 -8.78 -7.72 -13.64
C LYS A 6 -7.31 -7.32 -13.70
N MET A 7 -7.08 -6.05 -14.01
CA MET A 7 -5.80 -5.38 -13.77
C MET A 7 -5.69 -5.00 -12.30
N GLU A 8 -4.55 -5.26 -11.67
CA GLU A 8 -4.25 -4.94 -10.27
C GLU A 8 -2.89 -4.27 -10.16
N THR A 9 -2.71 -3.48 -9.10
CA THR A 9 -1.39 -3.00 -8.74
C THR A 9 -0.53 -4.17 -8.28
N LYS A 10 0.64 -4.35 -8.88
CA LYS A 10 1.57 -5.43 -8.51
C LYS A 10 2.75 -4.93 -7.71
N CYS A 11 3.16 -3.69 -7.94
CA CYS A 11 4.17 -3.02 -7.17
C CYS A 11 4.07 -1.50 -7.34
N TYR A 12 4.75 -0.81 -6.42
CA TYR A 12 4.99 0.62 -6.46
C TYR A 12 6.49 0.88 -6.43
N ASP A 13 6.99 1.61 -7.43
CA ASP A 13 8.35 2.12 -7.52
C ASP A 13 8.35 3.62 -7.18
N ALA A 14 9.09 4.00 -6.13
CA ALA A 14 9.16 5.38 -5.67
C ALA A 14 10.03 6.28 -6.55
N ASN A 15 10.89 5.70 -7.40
CA ASN A 15 11.92 6.47 -8.11
C ASN A 15 11.54 6.85 -9.53
N GLU A 16 10.94 5.94 -10.31
CA GLU A 16 10.74 6.16 -11.75
C GLU A 16 9.29 5.89 -12.20
N TYR A 17 8.77 4.70 -11.91
CA TYR A 17 7.55 4.23 -12.58
C TYR A 17 6.24 4.47 -11.81
N GLY A 18 6.32 4.75 -10.50
CA GLY A 18 5.12 4.80 -9.66
C GLY A 18 4.45 3.43 -9.59
N TYR A 19 3.12 3.40 -9.77
CA TYR A 19 2.37 2.14 -9.77
C TYR A 19 2.55 1.37 -11.08
N LEU A 20 2.86 0.07 -10.94
CA LEU A 20 2.92 -0.87 -12.05
C LEU A 20 1.82 -1.91 -11.93
N TYR A 21 1.12 -2.14 -13.03
CA TYR A 21 -0.10 -2.94 -13.08
C TYR A 21 0.13 -4.24 -13.82
N GLY A 22 -0.61 -5.28 -13.44
CA GLY A 22 -0.61 -6.56 -14.13
C GLY A 22 -1.89 -7.34 -13.84
N LEU A 23 -2.12 -8.41 -14.61
CA LEU A 23 -3.30 -9.25 -14.44
C LEU A 23 -3.27 -9.98 -13.09
N ASN A 24 -4.44 -10.16 -12.48
CA ASN A 24 -4.60 -10.95 -11.24
C ASN A 24 -4.29 -12.44 -11.44
N GLN A 25 -4.48 -12.95 -12.66
CA GLN A 25 -4.28 -14.35 -13.01
C GLN A 25 -3.66 -14.50 -14.40
N ARG A 26 -3.15 -15.71 -14.67
CA ARG A 26 -2.64 -16.07 -16.01
C ARG A 26 -3.81 -16.21 -16.98
N ILE A 27 -3.60 -15.75 -18.21
CA ILE A 27 -4.51 -15.90 -19.34
C ILE A 27 -3.88 -16.80 -20.42
N PRO A 28 -4.66 -17.32 -21.39
CA PRO A 28 -4.12 -18.05 -22.53
C PRO A 28 -3.10 -17.22 -23.32
N ASP A 29 -2.07 -17.88 -23.87
CA ASP A 29 -0.97 -17.20 -24.56
C ASP A 29 -1.47 -16.42 -25.79
N GLU A 30 -2.51 -16.90 -26.48
CA GLU A 30 -3.15 -16.20 -27.60
C GLU A 30 -3.77 -14.84 -27.20
N GLU A 31 -4.41 -14.78 -26.03
CA GLU A 31 -4.94 -13.52 -25.49
C GLU A 31 -3.81 -12.62 -24.99
N PHE A 32 -2.77 -13.21 -24.39
CA PHE A 32 -1.62 -12.48 -23.90
C PHE A 32 -0.84 -11.76 -25.02
N GLU A 33 -0.63 -12.40 -26.17
CA GLU A 33 0.07 -11.78 -27.30
C GLU A 33 -0.63 -10.51 -27.82
N LYS A 34 -1.96 -10.38 -27.66
CA LYS A 34 -2.70 -9.17 -28.03
C LYS A 34 -2.36 -7.97 -27.15
N VAL A 35 -2.09 -8.19 -25.87
CA VAL A 35 -1.83 -7.12 -24.89
C VAL A 35 -0.34 -6.88 -24.63
N LYS A 36 0.52 -7.84 -25.00
CA LYS A 36 1.96 -7.77 -24.84
C LYS A 36 2.62 -6.48 -25.35
N PRO A 37 2.18 -5.82 -26.46
CA PRO A 37 2.73 -4.53 -26.87
C PRO A 37 2.57 -3.39 -25.86
N TYR A 38 1.61 -3.52 -24.93
CA TYR A 38 1.33 -2.55 -23.86
C TYR A 38 1.97 -2.95 -22.53
N MET A 39 2.69 -4.07 -22.50
CA MET A 39 3.34 -4.60 -21.31
C MET A 39 4.85 -4.69 -21.52
N ARG A 40 5.61 -4.51 -20.45
CA ARG A 40 7.06 -4.75 -20.41
C ARG A 40 7.34 -5.86 -19.41
N ASP A 41 8.24 -6.78 -19.75
CA ASP A 41 8.79 -7.76 -18.81
C ASP A 41 9.80 -7.07 -17.89
N PHE A 42 9.35 -6.60 -16.73
CA PHE A 42 10.20 -5.93 -15.76
C PHE A 42 11.08 -6.93 -15.00
N ARG A 43 12.33 -6.57 -14.79
CA ARG A 43 13.33 -7.33 -14.03
C ARG A 43 14.00 -6.40 -13.03
N ARG A 44 14.68 -6.97 -12.04
CA ARG A 44 15.39 -6.18 -11.01
C ARG A 44 16.33 -5.10 -11.57
N LYS A 45 16.96 -5.37 -12.72
CA LYS A 45 17.89 -4.47 -13.40
C LYS A 45 17.22 -3.26 -14.07
N ASP A 46 15.89 -3.29 -14.21
CA ASP A 46 15.14 -2.22 -14.86
C ASP A 46 14.79 -1.08 -13.89
N PHE A 47 15.14 -1.20 -12.61
CA PHE A 47 14.88 -0.20 -11.58
C PHE A 47 16.19 0.48 -11.16
N VAL A 48 16.16 1.81 -11.02
CA VAL A 48 17.34 2.67 -10.81
C VAL A 48 18.23 2.21 -9.64
N ASP A 49 17.63 1.81 -8.52
CA ASP A 49 18.33 1.32 -7.32
C ASP A 49 18.08 -0.18 -7.08
N GLY A 50 17.84 -0.93 -8.16
CA GLY A 50 17.26 -2.26 -8.06
C GLY A 50 15.90 -2.21 -7.35
N ILE A 51 15.61 -3.22 -6.52
CA ILE A 51 14.31 -3.33 -5.83
C ILE A 51 14.27 -2.64 -4.46
N ILE A 52 15.29 -1.84 -4.11
CA ILE A 52 15.41 -1.22 -2.78
C ILE A 52 14.33 -0.17 -2.55
N LYS A 53 13.89 0.52 -3.60
CA LYS A 53 12.80 1.51 -3.55
C LYS A 53 11.53 1.04 -4.25
N VAL A 54 11.33 -0.28 -4.27
CA VAL A 54 10.15 -0.91 -4.87
C VAL A 54 9.44 -1.79 -3.85
N THR A 55 8.16 -1.53 -3.62
CA THR A 55 7.30 -2.34 -2.76
C THR A 55 6.41 -3.23 -3.62
N GLY A 56 6.39 -4.55 -3.36
CA GLY A 56 5.52 -5.50 -4.06
C GLY A 56 6.27 -6.53 -4.90
N ARG A 57 5.66 -6.96 -6.01
CA ARG A 57 6.20 -7.96 -6.94
C ARG A 57 6.64 -7.29 -8.25
N PRO A 58 7.88 -6.75 -8.31
CA PRO A 58 8.37 -5.99 -9.46
C PRO A 58 8.56 -6.81 -10.73
N GLU A 59 8.81 -8.11 -10.60
CA GLU A 59 9.21 -8.94 -11.73
C GLU A 59 8.04 -9.47 -12.56
N GLY A 60 8.20 -9.48 -13.88
CA GLY A 60 7.27 -10.01 -14.86
C GLY A 60 6.58 -8.93 -15.67
N TYR A 61 5.62 -9.34 -16.50
CA TYR A 61 4.91 -8.42 -17.38
C TYR A 61 4.04 -7.44 -16.60
N ARG A 62 4.34 -6.15 -16.76
CA ARG A 62 3.58 -5.03 -16.18
C ARG A 62 3.35 -3.95 -17.21
N CYS A 63 2.33 -3.13 -16.97
CA CYS A 63 2.12 -1.90 -17.72
C CYS A 63 2.05 -0.69 -16.77
N LEU A 64 2.24 0.49 -17.34
CA LEU A 64 2.03 1.78 -16.67
C LEU A 64 0.53 2.10 -16.63
N GLU A 65 0.12 2.98 -15.72
CA GLU A 65 -1.29 3.38 -15.57
C GLU A 65 -1.94 3.80 -16.90
N LYS A 66 -1.20 4.56 -17.73
CA LYS A 66 -1.66 5.05 -19.04
C LYS A 66 -2.04 3.96 -20.04
N ASP A 67 -1.54 2.74 -19.85
CA ASP A 67 -1.75 1.61 -20.76
C ASP A 67 -2.77 0.61 -20.19
N VAL A 68 -3.22 0.77 -18.93
CA VAL A 68 -4.18 -0.12 -18.27
C VAL A 68 -5.49 -0.21 -19.04
N SER A 69 -6.07 0.92 -19.44
CA SER A 69 -7.37 0.95 -20.12
C SER A 69 -7.35 0.19 -21.45
N LYS A 70 -6.24 0.26 -22.21
CA LYS A 70 -6.07 -0.48 -23.46
C LYS A 70 -6.02 -1.99 -23.22
N VAL A 71 -5.31 -2.42 -22.18
CA VAL A 71 -5.23 -3.83 -21.79
C VAL A 71 -6.61 -4.35 -21.37
N GLU A 72 -7.34 -3.56 -20.58
CA GLU A 72 -8.70 -3.90 -20.14
C GLU A 72 -9.68 -4.00 -21.32
N GLU A 73 -9.61 -3.06 -22.27
CA GLU A 73 -10.43 -3.07 -23.49
C GLU A 73 -10.17 -4.31 -24.35
N ILE A 74 -8.90 -4.63 -24.65
CA ILE A 74 -8.53 -5.76 -25.50
C ILE A 74 -8.98 -7.10 -24.89
N LEU A 75 -8.89 -7.24 -23.56
CA LEU A 75 -9.26 -8.46 -22.86
C LEU A 75 -10.74 -8.51 -22.44
N GLY A 76 -11.52 -7.46 -22.75
CA GLY A 76 -12.94 -7.39 -22.37
C GLY A 76 -13.17 -7.34 -20.86
N ILE A 77 -12.26 -6.75 -20.08
CA ILE A 77 -12.39 -6.62 -18.62
C ILE A 77 -13.48 -5.58 -18.31
N GLU A 78 -14.61 -6.02 -17.75
CA GLU A 78 -15.71 -5.12 -17.42
C GLU A 78 -15.47 -4.35 -16.12
N ASN A 79 -14.91 -5.01 -15.10
CA ASN A 79 -14.54 -4.40 -13.83
C ASN A 79 -13.18 -3.70 -13.95
N THR A 80 -13.18 -2.53 -14.57
CA THR A 80 -11.97 -1.76 -14.86
C THR A 80 -11.39 -1.06 -13.63
N LEU A 81 -10.08 -0.77 -13.67
CA LEU A 81 -9.40 0.07 -12.67
C LEU A 81 -10.11 1.42 -12.54
N GLN A 82 -10.46 2.05 -13.66
CA GLN A 82 -11.18 3.32 -13.68
C GLN A 82 -12.52 3.24 -12.95
N LYS A 83 -13.35 2.21 -13.21
CA LYS A 83 -14.64 2.02 -12.53
C LYS A 83 -14.47 1.87 -11.02
N ARG A 84 -13.42 1.15 -10.57
CA ARG A 84 -13.11 1.02 -9.14
C ARG A 84 -12.71 2.36 -8.52
N GLN A 85 -11.84 3.12 -9.18
CA GLN A 85 -11.44 4.46 -8.73
C GLN A 85 -12.64 5.42 -8.68
N ASP A 86 -13.52 5.40 -9.68
CA ASP A 86 -14.70 6.26 -9.73
C ASP A 86 -15.71 5.93 -8.65
N LYS A 87 -15.85 4.65 -8.28
CA LYS A 87 -16.67 4.23 -7.14
C LYS A 87 -16.16 4.84 -5.83
N ILE A 88 -14.84 4.86 -5.63
CA ILE A 88 -14.21 5.50 -4.46
C ILE A 88 -14.43 7.01 -4.50
N LYS A 89 -14.12 7.67 -5.63
CA LYS A 89 -14.33 9.12 -5.80
C LYS A 89 -15.78 9.55 -5.53
N LYS A 90 -16.74 8.77 -6.02
CA LYS A 90 -18.18 9.00 -5.78
C LYS A 90 -18.54 8.89 -4.29
N ALA A 91 -17.97 7.91 -3.57
CA ALA A 91 -18.18 7.79 -2.13
C ALA A 91 -17.55 8.97 -1.36
N PHE A 92 -16.40 9.47 -1.82
CA PHE A 92 -15.73 10.63 -1.21
C PHE A 92 -16.47 11.95 -1.43
N ALA A 93 -17.31 12.04 -2.46
CA ALA A 93 -18.11 13.24 -2.74
C ALA A 93 -19.27 13.45 -1.74
N ASP A 94 -19.69 12.40 -1.03
CA ASP A 94 -20.69 12.50 0.05
C ASP A 94 -20.00 12.35 1.43
N PRO A 95 -20.09 13.36 2.32
CA PRO A 95 -19.44 13.30 3.63
C PRO A 95 -19.79 12.06 4.47
N ILE A 96 -21.05 11.60 4.42
CA ILE A 96 -21.49 10.44 5.21
C ILE A 96 -20.92 9.16 4.60
N ALA A 97 -21.04 8.96 3.29
CA ALA A 97 -20.44 7.82 2.60
C ALA A 97 -18.91 7.79 2.76
N LYS A 98 -18.24 8.95 2.75
CA LYS A 98 -16.81 9.08 2.99
C LYS A 98 -16.42 8.54 4.38
N VAL A 99 -17.06 9.04 5.44
CA VAL A 99 -16.77 8.59 6.82
C VAL A 99 -17.00 7.08 6.96
N ASN A 100 -18.15 6.59 6.49
CA ASN A 100 -18.46 5.16 6.51
C ASN A 100 -17.42 4.32 5.75
N LEU A 101 -16.96 4.80 4.59
CA LEU A 101 -15.95 4.11 3.80
C LEU A 101 -14.59 4.08 4.52
N LYS A 102 -14.17 5.19 5.14
CA LYS A 102 -12.94 5.26 5.94
C LYS A 102 -13.00 4.35 7.15
N ASP A 103 -14.09 4.34 7.90
CA ASP A 103 -14.26 3.51 9.09
C ASP A 103 -14.23 2.03 8.74
N ASN A 104 -14.93 1.65 7.65
CA ASN A 104 -14.87 0.28 7.14
C ASN A 104 -13.46 -0.10 6.70
N ALA A 105 -12.76 0.78 5.98
CA ALA A 105 -11.39 0.52 5.57
C ALA A 105 -10.46 0.32 6.77
N TYR A 106 -10.55 1.20 7.77
CA TYR A 106 -9.79 1.09 9.01
C TYR A 106 -10.07 -0.21 9.78
N ASN A 107 -11.34 -0.60 9.90
CA ASN A 107 -11.73 -1.85 10.56
C ASN A 107 -11.16 -3.08 9.85
N TRP A 108 -11.18 -3.10 8.51
CA TRP A 108 -10.56 -4.15 7.72
C TRP A 108 -9.04 -4.16 7.88
N LEU A 109 -8.38 -3.00 7.81
CA LEU A 109 -6.93 -2.89 8.02
C LEU A 109 -6.53 -3.42 9.40
N ASN A 110 -7.19 -2.96 10.46
CA ASN A 110 -6.96 -3.45 11.82
C ASN A 110 -7.13 -4.97 11.90
N THR A 111 -8.17 -5.52 11.28
CA THR A 111 -8.43 -6.96 11.28
C THR A 111 -7.33 -7.73 10.55
N LEU A 112 -6.96 -7.30 9.34
CA LEU A 112 -5.94 -7.95 8.52
C LEU A 112 -4.58 -7.90 9.23
N PHE A 113 -4.10 -6.70 9.58
CA PHE A 113 -2.80 -6.53 10.21
C PHE A 113 -2.71 -7.24 11.56
N LYS A 114 -3.72 -7.12 12.44
CA LYS A 114 -3.63 -7.72 13.78
C LYS A 114 -3.85 -9.23 13.79
N LYS A 115 -4.63 -9.80 12.86
CA LYS A 115 -4.91 -11.25 12.84
C LYS A 115 -3.94 -12.05 11.98
N THR A 116 -3.49 -11.50 10.84
CA THR A 116 -2.66 -12.23 9.88
C THR A 116 -1.27 -11.62 9.71
N GLY A 117 -1.05 -10.40 10.23
CA GLY A 117 0.23 -9.74 10.19
C GLY A 117 1.27 -10.41 11.08
N THR A 118 2.50 -10.42 10.60
CA THR A 118 3.67 -10.82 11.39
C THR A 118 4.08 -9.69 12.33
N HIS A 119 4.70 -10.03 13.46
CA HIS A 119 5.13 -9.07 14.49
C HIS A 119 6.66 -9.05 14.70
N PRO A 120 7.48 -8.82 13.65
CA PRO A 120 8.93 -8.87 13.76
C PRO A 120 9.50 -7.66 14.50
N LYS A 121 10.62 -7.83 15.20
CA LYS A 121 11.35 -6.72 15.81
C LYS A 121 11.91 -5.77 14.75
N GLN A 122 11.81 -4.47 14.99
CA GLN A 122 12.28 -3.47 14.05
C GLN A 122 12.60 -2.12 14.71
N ASN A 123 13.23 -1.22 13.95
CA ASN A 123 13.45 0.16 14.34
C ASN A 123 12.75 1.10 13.34
N LEU A 124 11.98 2.08 13.85
CA LEU A 124 11.17 2.99 13.04
C LEU A 124 12.04 3.81 12.07
N SER A 125 13.22 4.25 12.50
CA SER A 125 14.17 4.99 11.64
C SER A 125 14.61 4.16 10.44
N ARG A 126 14.85 2.86 10.65
CA ARG A 126 15.22 1.94 9.56
C ARG A 126 14.06 1.70 8.60
N LEU A 127 12.84 1.54 9.11
CA LEU A 127 11.65 1.43 8.28
C LEU A 127 11.47 2.67 7.41
N ALA A 128 11.60 3.85 8.01
CA ALA A 128 11.48 5.12 7.33
C ALA A 128 12.53 5.30 6.23
N LEU A 129 13.81 4.98 6.52
CA LEU A 129 14.91 5.07 5.56
C LEU A 129 14.69 4.18 4.32
N HIS A 130 14.22 2.95 4.53
CA HIS A 130 13.95 1.98 3.46
C HIS A 130 12.54 2.09 2.89
N SER A 131 11.76 3.07 3.32
CA SER A 131 10.40 3.23 2.84
C SER A 131 10.39 3.67 1.37
N THR A 132 9.39 3.17 0.64
CA THR A 132 8.99 3.71 -0.66
C THR A 132 7.90 4.77 -0.49
N LYS A 133 7.11 4.64 0.59
CA LYS A 133 6.01 5.54 0.92
C LYS A 133 5.66 5.42 2.40
N ILE A 134 5.24 6.52 2.99
CA ILE A 134 4.73 6.57 4.37
C ILE A 134 3.43 7.38 4.38
N TYR A 135 2.38 6.83 4.97
CA TYR A 135 1.15 7.57 5.25
C TYR A 135 1.00 7.82 6.76
N ASP A 136 0.62 9.06 7.11
CA ASP A 136 0.34 9.51 8.48
C ASP A 136 -1.08 10.10 8.53
N PRO A 137 -2.13 9.27 8.64
CA PRO A 137 -3.52 9.69 8.43
C PRO A 137 -3.97 10.87 9.32
N ASP A 138 -3.40 10.99 10.52
CA ASP A 138 -3.79 12.01 11.50
C ASP A 138 -2.73 13.11 11.71
N ASP A 139 -1.67 13.13 10.88
CA ASP A 139 -0.45 13.93 11.10
C ASP A 139 0.14 13.74 12.51
N SER A 140 -0.12 12.59 13.12
CA SER A 140 0.20 12.30 14.51
C SER A 140 1.70 12.28 14.74
N PHE A 141 2.44 11.64 13.84
CA PHE A 141 3.89 11.60 13.87
C PHE A 141 4.50 12.91 13.37
N LYS A 142 3.85 13.57 12.41
CA LYS A 142 4.27 14.91 11.93
C LYS A 142 4.20 15.96 13.04
N LYS A 143 3.21 15.88 13.93
CA LYS A 143 3.00 16.80 15.06
C LYS A 143 3.70 16.35 16.35
N GLY A 144 4.55 15.33 16.28
CA GLY A 144 5.44 14.90 17.36
C GLY A 144 4.83 13.92 18.36
N ALA A 145 3.71 13.26 18.01
CA ALA A 145 3.11 12.16 18.76
C ALA A 145 2.96 12.41 20.27
N LYS A 146 2.63 13.67 20.64
CA LYS A 146 2.76 14.20 22.02
C LYS A 146 1.98 13.44 23.08
N ASP A 147 0.94 12.71 22.68
CA ASP A 147 0.02 12.03 23.59
C ASP A 147 0.17 10.49 23.56
N GLY A 148 1.20 9.96 22.89
CA GLY A 148 1.41 8.51 22.79
C GLY A 148 0.46 7.78 21.82
N GLU A 149 -0.36 8.55 21.09
CA GLU A 149 -1.32 8.08 20.10
C GLU A 149 -0.80 8.32 18.67
N GLY A 150 -1.42 7.65 17.69
CA GLY A 150 -1.12 7.82 16.28
C GLY A 150 -0.80 6.52 15.57
N VAL A 151 -0.96 6.53 14.24
CA VAL A 151 -0.67 5.39 13.39
C VAL A 151 0.12 5.79 12.15
N LEU A 152 0.91 4.87 11.60
CA LEU A 152 1.54 5.00 10.29
C LEU A 152 1.28 3.77 9.45
N PHE A 153 1.23 3.97 8.14
CA PHE A 153 1.43 2.91 7.17
C PHE A 153 2.75 3.14 6.43
N ILE A 154 3.67 2.18 6.50
CA ILE A 154 5.00 2.29 5.88
C ILE A 154 5.18 1.17 4.84
N TYR A 155 5.47 1.56 3.61
CA TYR A 155 5.71 0.65 2.50
C TYR A 155 7.21 0.42 2.38
N THR A 156 7.64 -0.82 2.42
CA THR A 156 9.04 -1.22 2.26
C THR A 156 9.14 -2.34 1.22
N PRO A 157 10.33 -2.62 0.68
CA PRO A 157 10.52 -3.77 -0.22
C PRO A 157 10.07 -5.12 0.36
N HIS A 158 10.03 -5.23 1.69
CA HIS A 158 9.64 -6.44 2.41
C HIS A 158 8.17 -6.48 2.83
N GLY A 159 7.37 -5.49 2.42
CA GLY A 159 5.94 -5.44 2.69
C GLY A 159 5.46 -4.11 3.26
N MET A 160 4.18 -4.11 3.63
CA MET A 160 3.48 -2.98 4.23
C MET A 160 3.45 -3.15 5.74
N TRP A 161 3.69 -2.06 6.44
CA TRP A 161 3.68 -1.99 7.89
C TRP A 161 2.53 -1.15 8.37
N TYR A 162 1.89 -1.60 9.45
CA TYR A 162 0.98 -0.81 10.25
C TYR A 162 1.63 -0.59 11.61
N ILE A 163 2.02 0.65 11.88
CA ILE A 163 2.67 1.08 13.12
C ILE A 163 1.65 1.81 13.97
N ILE A 164 1.55 1.43 15.23
CA ILE A 164 0.70 2.07 16.23
C ILE A 164 1.62 2.60 17.30
N ASN A 165 1.59 3.90 17.54
CA ASN A 165 2.33 4.48 18.66
C ASN A 165 1.80 3.89 19.97
N ASN A 166 2.70 3.51 20.88
CA ASN A 166 2.33 2.83 22.11
C ASN A 166 3.30 3.20 23.24
N CYS A 167 3.33 4.49 23.54
CA CYS A 167 4.20 5.08 24.55
C CYS A 167 3.45 6.00 25.54
N GLY A 168 2.12 5.97 25.55
CA GLY A 168 1.31 6.74 26.50
C GLY A 168 1.44 6.22 27.93
N GLU A 169 1.01 7.02 28.91
CA GLU A 169 1.11 6.70 30.35
C GLU A 169 0.44 5.36 30.71
N ASN A 170 -0.64 5.01 30.02
CA ASN A 170 -1.41 3.78 30.23
C ASN A 170 -1.11 2.67 29.21
N SER A 171 -0.08 2.84 28.37
CA SER A 171 0.29 1.86 27.35
C SER A 171 0.94 0.61 27.95
N ASP A 172 0.52 -0.57 27.50
CA ASP A 172 1.27 -1.80 27.75
C ASP A 172 2.48 -1.86 26.81
N THR A 173 3.60 -1.32 27.27
CA THR A 173 4.86 -1.25 26.50
C THR A 173 5.49 -2.62 26.25
N SER A 174 5.04 -3.69 26.93
CA SER A 174 5.52 -5.06 26.67
C SER A 174 5.12 -5.56 25.28
N LEU A 175 4.11 -4.94 24.66
CA LEU A 175 3.68 -5.21 23.29
C LEU A 175 4.59 -4.58 22.24
N ASN A 176 5.51 -3.69 22.63
CA ASN A 176 6.34 -2.96 21.67
C ASN A 176 7.36 -3.89 21.01
N ASN A 177 7.32 -3.94 19.68
CA ASN A 177 8.32 -4.61 18.84
C ASN A 177 9.04 -3.65 17.90
N VAL A 178 8.60 -2.39 17.83
CA VAL A 178 9.23 -1.35 17.01
C VAL A 178 9.83 -0.29 17.93
N GLU A 179 11.14 -0.12 17.84
CA GLU A 179 11.85 0.94 18.55
C GLU A 179 11.55 2.30 17.90
N SER A 180 11.21 3.29 18.72
CA SER A 180 11.00 4.69 18.30
C SER A 180 11.59 5.63 19.35
N ASN A 181 11.93 6.85 18.94
CA ASN A 181 12.42 7.89 19.85
C ASN A 181 11.36 8.35 20.87
N SER A 182 10.09 7.99 20.65
CA SER A 182 8.97 8.35 21.51
C SER A 182 8.67 7.30 22.60
N GLY A 183 9.43 6.21 22.72
CA GLY A 183 9.21 5.17 23.75
C GLY A 183 8.70 3.82 23.22
N GLY A 184 8.62 3.66 21.90
CA GLY A 184 8.29 2.41 21.23
C GLY A 184 6.91 2.40 20.56
N ALA A 185 6.69 1.39 19.73
CA ALA A 185 5.47 1.20 18.96
C ALA A 185 5.18 -0.29 18.74
N ILE A 186 3.91 -0.58 18.45
CA ILE A 186 3.44 -1.89 18.01
C ILE A 186 3.43 -1.88 16.48
N GLY A 187 4.05 -2.87 15.86
CA GLY A 187 4.23 -2.94 14.41
C GLY A 187 3.79 -4.28 13.85
N TYR A 188 2.79 -4.25 12.97
CA TYR A 188 2.34 -5.40 12.20
C TYR A 188 2.82 -5.30 10.76
N ARG A 189 3.28 -6.42 10.18
CA ARG A 189 3.76 -6.47 8.80
C ARG A 189 2.97 -7.48 7.98
N LEU A 190 2.48 -7.03 6.83
CA LEU A 190 1.91 -7.86 5.76
C LEU A 190 2.78 -7.77 4.51
N MET A 191 2.77 -8.83 3.69
CA MET A 191 3.30 -8.75 2.33
C MET A 191 2.41 -7.79 1.51
N TYR A 192 2.98 -7.16 0.49
CA TYR A 192 2.21 -6.29 -0.40
C TYR A 192 1.02 -7.03 -1.01
N ASP A 193 -0.12 -6.35 -1.00
CA ASP A 193 -1.40 -6.80 -1.52
C ASP A 193 -2.18 -5.58 -2.01
N ASP A 194 -2.73 -5.64 -3.23
CA ASP A 194 -3.44 -4.54 -3.89
C ASP A 194 -4.71 -4.12 -3.13
N THR A 195 -5.38 -5.08 -2.49
CA THR A 195 -6.58 -4.79 -1.69
C THR A 195 -6.19 -4.04 -0.43
N VAL A 196 -5.15 -4.50 0.28
CA VAL A 196 -4.64 -3.80 1.47
C VAL A 196 -4.13 -2.41 1.12
N ASP A 197 -3.38 -2.27 0.02
CA ASP A 197 -2.90 -0.97 -0.47
C ASP A 197 -4.06 0.01 -0.75
N THR A 198 -5.09 -0.47 -1.45
CA THR A 198 -6.30 0.31 -1.71
C THR A 198 -7.00 0.75 -0.41
N LEU A 199 -7.11 -0.15 0.57
CA LEU A 199 -7.71 0.17 1.87
C LEU A 199 -6.88 1.22 2.63
N ILE A 200 -5.55 1.12 2.61
CA ILE A 200 -4.66 2.11 3.22
C ILE A 200 -4.88 3.48 2.58
N ARG A 201 -4.89 3.57 1.25
CA ARG A 201 -5.12 4.83 0.52
C ARG A 201 -6.48 5.45 0.83
N ILE A 202 -7.53 4.63 0.92
CA ILE A 202 -8.87 5.08 1.33
C ILE A 202 -8.86 5.65 2.74
N TYR A 203 -8.32 4.91 3.71
CA TYR A 203 -8.31 5.34 5.11
C TYR A 203 -7.47 6.59 5.34
N THR A 204 -6.31 6.66 4.68
CA THR A 204 -5.35 7.76 4.82
C THR A 204 -5.70 8.96 3.96
N GLU A 205 -6.64 8.80 3.01
CA GLU A 205 -6.91 9.80 1.97
C GLU A 205 -5.65 10.21 1.20
N GLU A 206 -4.69 9.29 1.12
CA GLU A 206 -3.36 9.53 0.59
C GLU A 206 -2.58 10.65 1.33
N ASN A 207 -2.82 10.86 2.62
CA ASN A 207 -2.04 11.78 3.44
C ASN A 207 -0.62 11.25 3.69
N GLU A 208 0.26 11.49 2.72
CA GLU A 208 1.67 11.09 2.80
C GLU A 208 2.40 11.92 3.87
N TYR A 209 3.25 11.24 4.62
CA TYR A 209 4.08 11.89 5.63
C TYR A 209 5.06 12.85 4.96
N THR A 210 4.97 14.13 5.34
CA THR A 210 5.77 15.24 4.80
C THR A 210 6.65 15.91 5.85
N GLY A 211 6.76 15.33 7.04
CA GLY A 211 7.60 15.89 8.10
C GLY A 211 9.09 15.77 7.81
N GLU A 212 9.90 16.70 8.32
CA GLU A 212 11.35 16.71 8.11
C GLU A 212 12.05 15.52 8.78
N LYS A 213 11.50 15.02 9.89
CA LYS A 213 12.06 13.91 10.67
C LYS A 213 10.96 13.08 11.28
N LEU A 214 10.84 11.84 10.81
CA LEU A 214 9.99 10.82 11.44
C LEU A 214 10.66 10.21 12.68
N TYR A 215 11.97 10.45 12.84
CA TYR A 215 12.84 9.94 13.88
C TYR A 215 13.96 10.94 14.18
#